data_AF-A0A9Q4A8C9-F1
#
_entry.id   AF-A0A9Q4A8C9-F1
#
_cell.length_a   1.000
_cell.length_b   1.000
_cell.length_c   1.000
_cell.angle_alpha   90.00
_cell.angle_beta   90.00
_cell.angle_gamma   90.00
#
_symmetry.space_group_name_H-M   'P 1'
#
loop_
_entity.id
_entity.type
_entity.pdbx_description
1 polymer ?
#
loop_
_entity_poly.entity_id
_entity_poly.type
_entity_poly.pdbx_seq_one_letter_code
_entity_poly.pdbx_strand_id
1 'polypeptide(L)'
;MTHETDQYLQIVADIEQAHKTAAKENRAQHRSSKAYKIDTKVFWFGMVAPSIVAILLAPVSLIPSLDWTAYVSWGLIGVSYLVLLIYPLLGLWLYRDSVRKLLNAPFASLMQANVKTTLQIDAHYVPKLAGLSCDTLKLCALELKNERSALEKRTHLVTGAIEKIGIFPGLLALTVGLTALSKTLSSAGILTTRLDWVFALAGANIIFYFMCAYSQIMMARYDRMVALTELAIDHKKNQV
;
A
#
# COMPACT_ATOMS: atom_id res chain seq x y z
N MET A 1 23.38 -15.55 24.99
CA MET A 1 22.16 -14.80 24.63
C MET A 1 22.43 -13.81 23.50
N THR A 2 23.33 -12.83 23.62
CA THR A 2 23.62 -11.86 22.54
C THR A 2 23.94 -12.51 21.18
N HIS A 3 24.83 -13.51 21.15
CA HIS A 3 25.15 -14.22 19.91
C HIS A 3 23.95 -14.97 19.27
N GLU A 4 23.04 -15.54 20.08
CA GLU A 4 21.84 -16.19 19.54
C GLU A 4 20.81 -15.17 19.05
N THR A 5 20.72 -14.01 19.70
CA THR A 5 19.89 -12.89 19.24
C THR A 5 20.39 -12.36 17.89
N ASP A 6 21.71 -12.22 17.72
CA ASP A 6 22.30 -11.80 16.44
C ASP A 6 22.04 -12.83 15.33
N GLN A 7 22.15 -14.12 15.66
CA GLN A 7 21.77 -15.20 14.74
C GLN A 7 20.29 -15.18 14.38
N TYR A 8 19.40 -14.90 15.33
CA TYR A 8 17.97 -14.72 15.08
C TYR A 8 17.72 -13.59 14.08
N LEU A 9 18.32 -12.42 14.32
CA LEU A 9 18.19 -11.26 13.45
C LEU A 9 18.72 -11.53 12.04
N GLN A 10 19.83 -12.27 11.93
CA GLN A 10 20.38 -12.70 10.65
C GLN A 10 19.41 -13.64 9.90
N ILE A 11 18.81 -14.61 10.59
CA ILE A 11 17.82 -15.51 9.99
C ILE A 11 16.60 -14.72 9.50
N VAL A 12 16.10 -13.77 10.30
CA VAL A 12 14.97 -12.91 9.89
C VAL A 12 15.33 -12.06 8.67
N ALA A 13 16.55 -11.50 8.64
CA ALA A 13 17.05 -10.74 7.49
C ALA A 13 17.14 -11.60 6.21
N ASP A 14 17.62 -12.84 6.34
CA ASP A 14 17.70 -13.79 5.23
C ASP A 14 16.31 -14.17 4.70
N ILE A 15 15.33 -14.38 5.59
CA ILE A 15 13.93 -14.60 5.20
C ILE A 15 13.41 -13.39 4.42
N GLU A 16 13.65 -12.18 4.91
CA GLU A 16 13.21 -10.96 4.23
C GLU A 16 13.85 -10.81 2.83
N GLN A 17 15.14 -11.13 2.72
CA GLN A 17 15.86 -11.08 1.46
C GLN A 17 15.36 -12.15 0.48
N ALA A 18 15.12 -13.37 0.94
CA ALA A 18 14.54 -14.45 0.13
C ALA A 18 13.17 -14.04 -0.43
N HIS A 19 12.32 -13.40 0.38
CA HIS A 19 11.04 -12.86 -0.10
C HIS A 19 11.21 -11.71 -1.10
N LYS A 20 12.14 -10.79 -0.85
CA LYS A 20 12.43 -9.69 -1.79
C LYS A 20 12.88 -10.24 -3.14
N THR A 21 13.73 -11.28 -3.15
CA THR A 21 14.21 -11.93 -4.38
C THR A 21 13.09 -12.66 -5.11
N ALA A 22 12.32 -13.50 -4.42
CA ALA A 22 11.17 -14.20 -5.00
C ALA A 22 10.11 -13.24 -5.56
N ALA A 23 9.85 -12.14 -4.86
CA ALA A 23 8.95 -11.09 -5.35
C ALA A 23 9.50 -10.40 -6.60
N LYS A 24 10.82 -10.15 -6.67
CA LYS A 24 11.47 -9.59 -7.88
C LYS A 24 11.39 -10.55 -9.06
N GLU A 25 11.60 -11.84 -8.86
CA GLU A 25 11.51 -12.88 -9.89
C GLU A 25 10.08 -13.00 -10.44
N ASN A 26 9.08 -13.09 -9.56
CA ASN A 26 7.67 -13.09 -9.94
C ASN A 26 7.31 -11.81 -10.73
N ARG A 27 7.78 -10.64 -10.27
CA ARG A 27 7.60 -9.38 -11.02
C ARG A 27 8.29 -9.40 -12.38
N ALA A 28 9.50 -9.95 -12.48
CA ALA A 28 10.23 -10.05 -13.75
C ALA A 28 9.49 -10.94 -14.76
N GLN A 29 8.92 -12.05 -14.29
CA GLN A 29 8.09 -12.94 -15.11
C GLN A 29 6.84 -12.21 -15.64
N HIS A 30 6.16 -11.45 -14.77
CA HIS A 30 4.99 -10.68 -15.15
C HIS A 30 5.29 -9.41 -15.98
N ARG A 31 6.50 -8.85 -15.87
CA ARG A 31 6.91 -7.62 -16.58
C ARG A 31 6.89 -7.75 -18.10
N SER A 32 7.01 -8.97 -18.59
CA SER A 32 6.90 -9.29 -20.02
C SER A 32 5.47 -9.17 -20.57
N SER A 33 4.46 -9.25 -19.70
CA SER A 33 3.05 -9.24 -20.09
C SER A 33 2.61 -7.86 -20.60
N LYS A 34 1.84 -7.86 -21.69
CA LYS A 34 1.17 -6.64 -22.21
C LYS A 34 0.25 -6.03 -21.16
N ALA A 35 -0.44 -6.86 -20.36
CA ALA A 35 -1.29 -6.43 -19.27
C ALA A 35 -0.49 -5.59 -18.25
N TYR A 36 0.62 -6.13 -17.75
CA TYR A 36 1.45 -5.43 -16.77
C TYR A 36 1.96 -4.06 -17.28
N LYS A 37 2.36 -3.98 -18.56
CA LYS A 37 2.81 -2.72 -19.16
C LYS A 37 1.70 -1.67 -19.26
N ILE A 38 0.49 -2.08 -19.61
CA ILE A 38 -0.69 -1.19 -19.68
C ILE A 38 -1.07 -0.73 -18.27
N ASP A 39 -1.16 -1.68 -17.33
CA ASP A 39 -1.47 -1.44 -15.93
C ASP A 39 -0.49 -0.44 -15.28
N THR A 40 0.81 -0.68 -15.44
CA THR A 40 1.87 0.21 -14.93
C THR A 40 1.80 1.61 -15.55
N LYS A 41 1.50 1.72 -16.84
CA LYS A 41 1.35 3.01 -17.53
C LYS A 41 0.12 3.76 -17.02
N VAL A 42 -1.02 3.10 -16.89
CA VAL A 42 -2.25 3.72 -16.38
C VAL A 42 -2.04 4.20 -14.95
N PHE A 43 -1.38 3.40 -14.10
CA PHE A 43 -1.03 3.79 -12.75
C PHE A 43 -0.13 5.06 -12.73
N TRP A 44 0.98 5.05 -13.46
CA TRP A 44 1.92 6.16 -13.43
C TRP A 44 1.41 7.41 -14.13
N PHE A 45 0.90 7.29 -15.36
CA PHE A 45 0.47 8.44 -16.16
C PHE A 45 -0.96 8.88 -15.88
N GLY A 46 -1.82 7.99 -15.39
CA GLY A 46 -3.21 8.30 -15.09
C GLY A 46 -3.45 8.74 -13.65
N MET A 47 -2.65 8.27 -12.69
CA MET A 47 -2.86 8.56 -11.27
C MET A 47 -1.70 9.34 -10.64
N VAL A 48 -0.47 8.81 -10.68
CA VAL A 48 0.65 9.39 -9.92
C VAL A 48 1.16 10.70 -10.52
N ALA A 49 1.49 10.71 -11.81
CA ALA A 49 2.05 11.89 -12.47
C ALA A 49 1.08 13.08 -12.46
N PRO A 50 -0.22 12.94 -12.77
CA PRO A 50 -1.15 14.07 -12.70
C PRO A 50 -1.31 14.60 -11.27
N SER A 51 -1.33 13.73 -10.24
CA SER A 51 -1.38 14.18 -8.84
C SER A 51 -0.14 14.97 -8.42
N ILE A 52 1.05 14.51 -8.79
CA ILE A 52 2.31 15.23 -8.49
C ILE A 52 2.33 16.59 -9.19
N VAL A 53 2.02 16.61 -10.49
CA VAL A 53 2.00 17.85 -11.27
C VAL A 53 0.95 18.83 -10.72
N ALA A 54 -0.23 18.35 -10.33
CA ALA A 54 -1.25 19.18 -9.71
C ALA A 54 -0.76 19.82 -8.40
N ILE A 55 -0.15 19.03 -7.52
CA ILE A 55 0.38 19.51 -6.23
C ILE A 55 1.48 20.54 -6.46
N LEU A 56 2.37 20.33 -7.44
CA LEU A 56 3.45 21.27 -7.76
C LEU A 56 2.95 22.56 -8.43
N LEU A 57 1.84 22.50 -9.17
CA LEU A 57 1.22 23.68 -9.80
C LEU A 57 0.39 24.51 -8.82
N ALA A 58 -0.12 23.93 -7.74
CA ALA A 58 -0.99 24.63 -6.80
C ALA A 58 -0.34 25.85 -6.09
N PRO A 59 0.95 25.87 -5.73
CA PRO A 59 1.60 27.07 -5.23
C PRO A 59 1.77 28.17 -6.29
N VAL A 60 1.88 27.79 -7.57
CA VAL A 60 2.07 28.73 -8.69
C VAL A 60 0.80 29.55 -8.92
N SER A 61 -0.38 29.01 -8.58
CA SER A 61 -1.65 29.74 -8.64
C SER A 61 -1.81 30.81 -7.55
N LEU A 62 -0.82 30.98 -6.66
CA LEU A 62 -0.79 32.12 -5.73
C LEU A 62 -0.33 33.41 -6.44
N ILE A 63 0.21 33.31 -7.66
CA ILE A 63 0.63 34.45 -8.48
C ILE A 63 -0.61 34.94 -9.26
N PRO A 64 -1.09 36.17 -9.05
CA PRO A 64 -2.36 36.67 -9.62
C PRO A 64 -2.44 36.68 -11.16
N SER A 65 -1.30 36.65 -11.85
CA SER A 65 -1.24 36.57 -13.31
C SER A 65 -1.41 35.14 -13.86
N LEU A 66 -1.39 34.13 -12.98
CA LEU A 66 -1.39 32.71 -13.34
C LEU A 66 -2.58 31.95 -12.74
N ASP A 67 -3.69 32.61 -12.44
CA ASP A 67 -4.90 32.00 -11.87
C ASP A 67 -5.43 30.80 -12.67
N TRP A 68 -5.18 30.76 -13.99
CA TRP A 68 -5.53 29.63 -14.85
C TRP A 68 -4.88 28.30 -14.42
N THR A 69 -3.74 28.35 -13.74
CA THR A 69 -3.03 27.17 -13.24
C THR A 69 -3.80 26.43 -12.14
N ALA A 70 -4.69 27.13 -11.41
CA ALA A 70 -5.58 26.50 -10.43
C ALA A 70 -6.57 25.54 -11.10
N TYR A 71 -7.14 25.93 -12.25
CA TYR A 71 -8.07 25.08 -12.99
C TYR A 71 -7.38 23.86 -13.58
N VAL A 72 -6.15 24.03 -14.07
CA VAL A 72 -5.33 22.91 -14.56
C VAL A 72 -4.99 21.94 -13.43
N SER A 73 -4.63 22.44 -12.26
CA SER A 73 -4.35 21.61 -11.08
C SER A 73 -5.59 20.82 -10.64
N TRP A 74 -6.76 21.47 -10.56
CA TRP A 74 -8.03 20.79 -10.27
C TRP A 74 -8.41 19.74 -11.31
N GLY A 75 -8.22 20.05 -12.60
CA GLY A 75 -8.45 19.09 -13.69
C GLY A 75 -7.55 17.85 -13.56
N LEU A 76 -6.27 18.05 -13.24
CA LEU A 76 -5.31 16.96 -13.05
C LEU A 76 -5.66 16.08 -11.84
N ILE A 77 -6.05 16.67 -10.69
CA ILE A 77 -6.59 15.89 -9.56
C ILE A 77 -7.87 15.15 -9.95
N GLY A 78 -8.76 15.81 -10.70
CA GLY A 78 -9.97 15.23 -11.26
C GLY A 78 -9.71 13.94 -12.04
N VAL A 79 -8.73 14.00 -12.96
CA VAL A 79 -8.29 12.85 -13.75
C VAL A 79 -7.73 11.74 -12.86
N SER A 80 -6.87 12.06 -11.87
CA SER A 80 -6.32 11.06 -10.95
C SER A 80 -7.40 10.30 -10.17
N TYR A 81 -8.42 11.00 -9.66
CA TYR A 81 -9.52 10.36 -8.93
C TYR A 81 -10.42 9.53 -9.87
N LEU A 82 -10.67 10.00 -11.08
CA LEU A 82 -11.44 9.26 -12.09
C LEU A 82 -10.71 7.97 -12.48
N VAL A 83 -9.40 8.06 -12.72
CA VAL A 83 -8.56 6.88 -12.96
C VAL A 83 -8.58 5.95 -11.75
N LEU A 84 -8.50 6.46 -10.52
CA LEU A 84 -8.57 5.65 -9.31
C LEU A 84 -9.90 4.87 -9.20
N LEU A 85 -11.02 5.45 -9.62
CA LEU A 85 -12.33 4.77 -9.67
C LEU A 85 -12.40 3.70 -10.78
N ILE A 86 -11.83 3.99 -11.95
CA ILE A 86 -11.87 3.08 -13.12
C ILE A 86 -10.80 1.98 -13.01
N TYR A 87 -9.72 2.22 -12.26
CA TYR A 87 -8.56 1.34 -12.16
C TYR A 87 -8.90 -0.10 -11.73
N PRO A 88 -9.76 -0.34 -10.71
CA PRO A 88 -10.22 -1.69 -10.38
C PRO A 88 -10.95 -2.40 -11.53
N LEU A 89 -11.76 -1.67 -12.30
CA LEU A 89 -12.49 -2.21 -13.46
C LEU A 89 -11.52 -2.57 -14.60
N LEU A 90 -10.54 -1.71 -14.85
CA LEU A 90 -9.47 -2.00 -15.81
C LEU A 90 -8.67 -3.23 -15.40
N GLY A 91 -8.34 -3.37 -14.11
CA GLY A 91 -7.67 -4.56 -13.58
C GLY A 91 -8.46 -5.84 -13.83
N LEU A 92 -9.77 -5.84 -13.52
CA LEU A 92 -10.65 -6.98 -13.79
C LEU A 92 -10.69 -7.35 -15.27
N TRP A 93 -10.72 -6.35 -16.17
CA TRP A 93 -10.74 -6.58 -17.61
C TRP A 93 -9.40 -7.11 -18.14
N LEU A 94 -8.30 -6.48 -17.73
CA LEU A 94 -6.95 -6.77 -18.22
C LEU A 94 -6.45 -8.14 -17.74
N TYR A 95 -6.87 -8.55 -16.53
CA TYR A 95 -6.54 -9.84 -15.92
C TYR A 95 -7.73 -10.82 -15.90
N ARG A 96 -8.68 -10.68 -16.83
CA ARG A 96 -9.92 -11.49 -16.89
C ARG A 96 -9.71 -12.99 -16.80
N ASP A 97 -8.62 -13.51 -17.38
CA ASP A 97 -8.33 -14.95 -17.36
C ASP A 97 -7.87 -15.40 -15.96
N SER A 98 -7.12 -14.55 -15.26
CA SER A 98 -6.77 -14.76 -13.85
C SER A 98 -8.00 -14.63 -12.95
N VAL A 99 -8.87 -13.67 -13.22
CA VAL A 99 -10.15 -13.50 -12.49
C VAL A 99 -11.03 -14.73 -12.68
N ARG A 100 -11.14 -15.26 -13.90
CA ARG A 100 -11.92 -16.47 -14.18
C ARG A 100 -11.37 -17.69 -13.44
N LYS A 101 -10.05 -17.83 -13.33
CA LYS A 101 -9.41 -18.87 -12.50
C LYS A 101 -9.74 -18.67 -11.01
N LEU A 102 -9.73 -17.42 -10.53
CA LEU A 102 -10.11 -17.08 -9.17
C LEU A 102 -11.59 -17.39 -8.90
N LEU A 103 -12.49 -17.13 -9.84
CA LEU A 103 -13.92 -17.42 -9.67
C LEU A 103 -14.20 -18.92 -9.60
N ASN A 104 -13.45 -19.73 -10.34
CA ASN A 104 -13.62 -21.19 -10.34
C ASN A 104 -13.09 -21.85 -9.06
N ALA A 105 -11.97 -21.36 -8.51
CA ALA A 105 -11.35 -21.91 -7.30
C ALA A 105 -10.67 -20.79 -6.48
N PRO A 106 -11.44 -19.93 -5.78
CA PRO A 106 -10.93 -18.70 -5.20
C PRO A 106 -9.87 -18.97 -4.14
N PHE A 107 -10.13 -19.91 -3.24
CA PHE A 107 -9.21 -20.23 -2.15
C PHE A 107 -7.92 -20.89 -2.64
N ALA A 108 -8.03 -21.95 -3.46
CA ALA A 108 -6.87 -22.68 -3.96
C ALA A 108 -5.98 -21.82 -4.88
N SER A 109 -6.59 -21.00 -5.75
CA SER A 109 -5.84 -20.09 -6.62
C SER A 109 -5.11 -19.02 -5.83
N LEU A 110 -5.72 -18.46 -4.78
CA LEU A 110 -5.07 -17.48 -3.91
C LEU A 110 -3.94 -18.11 -3.09
N MET A 111 -4.13 -19.32 -2.56
CA MET A 111 -3.07 -20.05 -1.87
C MET A 111 -1.89 -20.35 -2.81
N GLN A 112 -2.16 -20.78 -4.03
CA GLN A 112 -1.09 -21.08 -4.99
C GLN A 112 -0.33 -19.83 -5.43
N ALA A 113 -1.03 -18.70 -5.64
CA ALA A 113 -0.42 -17.45 -6.10
C ALA A 113 0.35 -16.72 -4.99
N ASN A 114 -0.20 -16.68 -3.77
CA ASN A 114 0.33 -15.82 -2.70
C ASN A 114 1.01 -16.60 -1.57
N VAL A 115 0.64 -17.87 -1.37
CA VAL A 115 1.09 -18.65 -0.20
C VAL A 115 2.14 -19.68 -0.57
N LYS A 116 2.13 -20.28 -1.77
CA LYS A 116 3.06 -21.36 -2.12
C LYS A 116 4.54 -20.97 -1.95
N THR A 117 4.98 -19.91 -2.60
CA THR A 117 6.38 -19.43 -2.53
C THR A 117 6.74 -19.00 -1.12
N THR A 118 5.81 -18.33 -0.46
CA THR A 118 5.90 -17.87 0.92
C THR A 118 6.14 -19.04 1.89
N LEU A 119 5.32 -20.09 1.77
CA LEU A 119 5.41 -21.32 2.56
C LEU A 119 6.71 -22.10 2.29
N GLN A 120 7.16 -22.15 1.04
CA GLN A 120 8.42 -22.83 0.68
C GLN A 120 9.64 -22.13 1.31
N ILE A 121 9.64 -20.80 1.30
CA ILE A 121 10.68 -20.00 1.97
C ILE A 121 10.60 -20.27 3.47
N ASP A 122 9.42 -20.14 4.08
CA ASP A 122 9.26 -20.34 5.52
C ASP A 122 9.70 -21.73 5.97
N ALA A 123 9.26 -22.78 5.25
CA ALA A 123 9.65 -24.16 5.55
C ALA A 123 11.17 -24.38 5.50
N HIS A 124 11.91 -23.62 4.68
CA HIS A 124 13.36 -23.68 4.63
C HIS A 124 14.04 -23.05 5.86
N TYR A 125 13.44 -22.01 6.45
CA TYR A 125 14.04 -21.26 7.56
C TYR A 125 13.51 -21.66 8.95
N VAL A 126 12.33 -22.28 9.05
CA VAL A 126 11.78 -22.80 10.32
C VAL A 126 12.75 -23.72 11.07
N PRO A 127 13.45 -24.69 10.43
CA PRO A 127 14.43 -25.52 11.12
C PRO A 127 15.62 -24.72 11.69
N LYS A 128 16.05 -23.65 10.99
CA LYS A 128 17.14 -22.77 11.45
C LYS A 128 16.70 -21.98 12.69
N LEU A 129 15.46 -21.51 12.72
CA LEU A 129 14.86 -20.86 13.89
C LEU A 129 14.74 -21.83 15.07
N ALA A 130 14.28 -23.06 14.84
CA ALA A 130 14.15 -24.09 15.88
C ALA A 130 15.51 -24.51 16.51
N GLY A 131 16.61 -24.28 15.78
CA GLY A 131 17.98 -24.46 16.27
C GLY A 131 18.37 -23.52 17.42
N LEU A 132 17.74 -22.36 17.55
CA LEU A 132 17.99 -21.39 18.63
C LEU A 132 17.35 -21.81 19.95
N SER A 133 17.84 -21.32 21.08
CA SER A 133 17.24 -21.65 22.39
C SER A 133 15.79 -21.17 22.50
N CYS A 134 14.97 -21.92 23.25
CA CYS A 134 13.55 -21.60 23.44
C CYS A 134 13.36 -20.24 24.14
N ASP A 135 14.27 -19.90 25.06
CA ASP A 135 14.24 -18.63 25.77
C ASP A 135 14.56 -17.45 24.85
N THR A 136 15.55 -17.60 23.94
CA THR A 136 15.83 -16.58 22.92
C THR A 136 14.64 -16.41 21.97
N LEU A 137 14.02 -17.49 21.49
CA LEU A 137 12.84 -17.40 20.62
C LEU A 137 11.66 -16.70 21.29
N LYS A 138 11.38 -17.01 22.57
CA LYS A 138 10.31 -16.34 23.34
C LYS A 138 10.60 -14.86 23.54
N LEU A 139 11.85 -14.50 23.87
CA LEU A 139 12.26 -13.11 24.03
C LEU A 139 12.10 -12.33 22.72
N CYS A 140 12.58 -12.90 21.61
CA CYS A 140 12.45 -12.29 20.29
C CYS A 140 10.98 -12.16 19.84
N ALA A 141 10.14 -13.18 20.08
CA ALA A 141 8.72 -13.11 19.79
C ALA A 141 8.00 -12.03 20.61
N LEU A 142 8.35 -11.89 21.89
CA LEU A 142 7.83 -10.83 22.75
C LEU A 142 8.22 -9.44 22.25
N GLU A 143 9.49 -9.27 21.87
CA GLU A 143 9.99 -7.99 21.36
C GLU A 143 9.33 -7.61 20.04
N LEU A 144 9.16 -8.57 19.12
CA LEU A 144 8.41 -8.35 17.88
C LEU A 144 6.96 -7.94 18.12
N LYS A 145 6.27 -8.57 19.08
CA LYS A 145 4.89 -8.19 19.47
C LYS A 145 4.84 -6.79 20.06
N ASN A 146 5.82 -6.42 20.87
CA ASN A 146 5.93 -5.08 21.44
C ASN A 146 6.17 -4.03 20.37
N GLU A 147 7.13 -4.24 19.45
CA GLU A 147 7.41 -3.29 18.37
C GLU A 147 6.20 -3.17 17.42
N ARG A 148 5.52 -4.27 17.12
CA ARG A 148 4.25 -4.28 16.37
C ARG A 148 3.19 -3.40 17.05
N SER A 149 2.98 -3.57 18.35
CA SER A 149 2.02 -2.76 19.10
C SER A 149 2.44 -1.29 19.18
N ALA A 150 3.73 -1.01 19.31
CA ALA A 150 4.25 0.35 19.31
C ALA A 150 4.04 1.03 17.95
N LEU A 151 4.32 0.33 16.85
CA LEU A 151 4.09 0.81 15.48
C LEU A 151 2.59 1.04 15.23
N GLU A 152 1.73 0.13 15.68
CA GLU A 152 0.29 0.27 15.62
C GLU A 152 -0.18 1.53 16.35
N LYS A 153 0.25 1.75 17.59
CA LYS A 153 -0.11 2.96 18.35
C LYS A 153 0.38 4.25 17.67
N ARG A 154 1.62 4.26 17.15
CA ARG A 154 2.21 5.41 16.45
C ARG A 154 1.45 5.74 15.16
N THR A 155 1.01 4.71 14.43
CA THR A 155 0.36 4.90 13.13
C THR A 155 -1.15 5.12 13.27
N HIS A 156 -1.81 4.50 14.26
CA HIS A 156 -3.25 4.60 14.50
C HIS A 156 -3.74 6.05 14.67
N LEU A 157 -2.93 6.93 15.26
CA LEU A 157 -3.28 8.36 15.38
C LEU A 157 -3.50 9.05 14.03
N VAL A 158 -2.81 8.59 12.98
CA VAL A 158 -2.83 9.23 11.67
C VAL A 158 -3.61 8.40 10.65
N THR A 159 -3.45 7.08 10.69
CA THR A 159 -4.06 6.15 9.73
C THR A 159 -5.37 5.58 10.24
N GLY A 160 -5.62 5.51 11.55
CA GLY A 160 -6.81 4.83 12.09
C GLY A 160 -8.15 5.50 11.77
N ALA A 161 -8.17 6.84 11.68
CA ALA A 161 -9.35 7.57 11.21
C ALA A 161 -9.55 7.40 9.69
N ILE A 162 -8.46 7.40 8.94
CA ILE A 162 -8.46 7.31 7.46
C ILE A 162 -8.77 5.89 6.99
N GLU A 163 -8.36 4.87 7.74
CA GLU A 163 -8.67 3.46 7.47
C GLU A 163 -10.18 3.19 7.57
N LYS A 164 -10.87 3.85 8.51
CA LYS A 164 -12.32 3.71 8.71
C LYS A 164 -13.15 4.50 7.68
N ILE A 165 -12.71 5.70 7.34
CA ILE A 165 -13.45 6.60 6.43
C ILE A 165 -13.03 6.37 4.96
N GLY A 166 -11.85 5.81 4.74
CA GLY A 166 -11.32 5.42 3.44
C GLY A 166 -11.13 6.61 2.49
N ILE A 167 -11.41 6.39 1.21
CA ILE A 167 -11.24 7.38 0.13
C ILE A 167 -12.36 8.44 0.16
N PHE A 168 -13.39 8.23 0.98
CA PHE A 168 -14.59 9.06 1.04
C PHE A 168 -14.33 10.57 1.26
N PRO A 169 -13.42 11.01 2.15
CA PRO A 169 -13.14 12.44 2.35
C PRO A 169 -12.53 13.08 1.10
N GLY A 170 -11.67 12.34 0.39
CA GLY A 170 -11.11 12.77 -0.89
C GLY A 170 -12.16 12.85 -2.00
N LEU A 171 -13.09 11.89 -2.05
CA LEU A 171 -14.22 11.93 -2.99
C LEU A 171 -15.15 13.12 -2.70
N LEU A 172 -15.45 13.40 -1.43
CA LEU A 172 -16.24 14.56 -1.03
C LEU A 172 -15.54 15.88 -1.38
N ALA A 173 -14.23 15.97 -1.13
CA ALA A 173 -13.44 17.14 -1.52
C ALA A 173 -13.47 17.34 -3.05
N LEU A 174 -13.40 16.26 -3.83
CA LEU A 174 -13.51 16.30 -5.27
C LEU A 174 -14.91 16.74 -5.74
N THR A 175 -15.99 16.21 -5.17
CA THR A 175 -17.36 16.60 -5.57
C THR A 175 -17.63 18.07 -5.23
N VAL A 176 -17.18 18.54 -4.07
CA VAL A 176 -17.26 19.97 -3.69
C VAL A 176 -16.41 20.84 -4.63
N GLY A 177 -15.18 20.43 -4.94
CA GLY A 177 -14.32 21.14 -5.89
C GLY A 177 -14.90 21.20 -7.31
N LEU A 178 -15.45 20.08 -7.80
CA LEU A 178 -16.02 19.98 -9.14
C LEU A 178 -17.35 20.73 -9.28
N THR A 179 -18.19 20.71 -8.23
CA THR A 179 -19.44 21.50 -8.21
C THR A 179 -19.18 23.00 -8.10
N ALA A 180 -18.10 23.40 -7.42
CA ALA A 180 -17.67 24.79 -7.42
C ALA A 180 -17.11 25.19 -8.80
N LEU A 181 -16.29 24.32 -9.41
CA LEU A 181 -15.77 24.54 -10.77
C LEU A 181 -16.89 24.64 -11.82
N SER A 182 -17.90 23.78 -11.74
CA SER A 182 -19.03 23.81 -12.69
C SER A 182 -19.90 25.04 -12.53
N LYS A 183 -20.07 25.54 -11.29
CA LYS A 183 -20.73 26.83 -11.02
C LYS A 183 -19.92 27.99 -11.59
N THR A 184 -18.60 28.02 -11.35
CA THR A 184 -17.71 29.04 -11.92
C THR A 184 -17.68 29.03 -13.45
N LEU A 185 -17.81 27.86 -14.10
CA LEU A 185 -17.82 27.73 -15.55
C LEU A 185 -19.18 28.11 -16.18
N SER A 186 -20.28 27.91 -15.45
CA SER A 186 -21.64 28.19 -15.93
C SER A 186 -22.12 29.62 -15.64
N SER A 187 -21.59 30.28 -14.60
CA SER A 187 -21.77 31.71 -14.37
C SER A 187 -20.50 32.46 -14.79
N ALA A 188 -20.52 33.12 -15.95
CA ALA A 188 -19.46 34.04 -16.35
C ALA A 188 -19.32 35.16 -15.29
N GLY A 189 -18.32 35.03 -14.42
CA GLY A 189 -17.88 36.10 -13.53
C GLY A 189 -18.43 36.07 -12.11
N ILE A 190 -18.04 35.07 -11.30
CA ILE A 190 -17.71 35.32 -9.90
C ILE A 190 -16.36 34.65 -9.62
N LEU A 191 -15.29 35.46 -9.71
CA LEU A 191 -14.03 35.22 -9.01
C LEU A 191 -14.35 34.97 -7.53
N THR A 192 -13.53 34.18 -6.84
CA THR A 192 -13.48 34.04 -5.36
C THR A 192 -14.27 32.92 -4.69
N THR A 193 -14.12 31.67 -5.14
CA THR A 193 -14.12 30.59 -4.13
C THR A 193 -12.78 29.89 -4.16
N ARG A 194 -11.86 30.48 -3.40
CA ARG A 194 -10.53 29.97 -3.11
C ARG A 194 -10.68 28.65 -2.34
N LEU A 195 -10.87 27.56 -3.08
CA LEU A 195 -11.03 26.18 -2.59
C LEU A 195 -9.70 25.58 -2.12
N ASP A 196 -8.76 26.41 -1.66
CA ASP A 196 -7.42 26.01 -1.25
C ASP A 196 -7.48 24.95 -0.15
N TRP A 197 -8.45 25.06 0.77
CA TRP A 197 -8.63 24.07 1.84
C TRP A 197 -9.17 22.73 1.31
N VAL A 198 -10.03 22.75 0.29
CA VAL A 198 -10.59 21.53 -0.33
C VAL A 198 -9.53 20.82 -1.15
N PHE A 199 -8.71 21.59 -1.88
CA PHE A 199 -7.56 21.08 -2.61
C PHE A 199 -6.52 20.49 -1.64
N ALA A 200 -6.19 21.20 -0.56
CA ALA A 200 -5.29 20.71 0.48
C ALA A 200 -5.82 19.41 1.10
N LEU A 201 -7.13 19.32 1.36
CA LEU A 201 -7.77 18.11 1.86
C LEU A 201 -7.67 16.93 0.86
N ALA A 202 -7.95 17.18 -0.42
CA ALA A 202 -7.86 16.16 -1.47
C ALA A 202 -6.42 15.65 -1.68
N GLY A 203 -5.43 16.54 -1.65
CA GLY A 203 -4.01 16.21 -1.75
C GLY A 203 -3.49 15.48 -0.51
N ALA A 204 -3.82 15.96 0.68
CA ALA A 204 -3.44 15.31 1.94
C ALA A 204 -4.01 13.89 2.03
N ASN A 205 -5.26 13.68 1.59
CA ASN A 205 -5.90 12.37 1.60
C ASN A 205 -5.11 11.32 0.78
N ILE A 206 -4.56 11.71 -0.38
CA ILE A 206 -3.72 10.81 -1.19
C ILE A 206 -2.44 10.42 -0.44
N ILE A 207 -1.76 11.38 0.17
CA ILE A 207 -0.52 11.16 0.93
C ILE A 207 -0.77 10.21 2.11
N PHE A 208 -1.83 10.47 2.88
CA PHE A 208 -2.19 9.63 4.01
C PHE A 208 -2.59 8.21 3.60
N TYR A 209 -3.23 8.05 2.43
CA TYR A 209 -3.59 6.73 1.92
C TYR A 209 -2.35 5.87 1.65
N PHE A 210 -1.30 6.44 1.04
CA PHE A 210 -0.03 5.74 0.85
C PHE A 210 0.65 5.37 2.17
N MET A 211 0.60 6.27 3.15
CA MET A 211 1.18 6.00 4.47
C MET A 211 0.40 4.91 5.23
N CYS A 212 -0.93 4.87 5.09
CA CYS A 212 -1.78 3.80 5.63
C CYS A 212 -1.44 2.45 4.99
N ALA A 213 -1.33 2.40 3.66
CA ALA A 213 -0.93 1.19 2.94
C ALA A 213 0.46 0.69 3.39
N TYR A 214 1.44 1.59 3.55
CA TYR A 214 2.76 1.24 4.05
C TYR A 214 2.71 0.65 5.46
N SER A 215 1.96 1.30 6.36
CA SER A 215 1.78 0.83 7.74
C SER A 215 1.20 -0.58 7.80
N GLN A 216 0.12 -0.85 7.04
CA GLN A 216 -0.51 -2.17 6.99
C GLN A 216 0.45 -3.26 6.48
N ILE A 217 1.25 -2.95 5.46
CA ILE A 217 2.27 -3.89 4.95
C ILE A 217 3.31 -4.21 6.04
N MET A 218 3.74 -3.21 6.82
CA MET A 218 4.67 -3.44 7.93
C MET A 218 4.04 -4.27 9.05
N MET A 219 2.80 -3.97 9.46
CA MET A 219 2.10 -4.75 10.49
C MET A 219 1.95 -6.23 10.08
N ALA A 220 1.53 -6.50 8.83
CA ALA A 220 1.39 -7.86 8.33
C ALA A 220 2.72 -8.64 8.34
N ARG A 221 3.86 -7.95 8.14
CA ARG A 221 5.19 -8.58 8.25
C ARG A 221 5.54 -8.94 9.68
N TYR A 222 5.26 -8.05 10.63
CA TYR A 222 5.47 -8.33 12.05
C TYR A 222 4.62 -9.51 12.51
N ASP A 223 3.32 -9.52 12.21
CA ASP A 223 2.41 -10.61 12.59
C ASP A 223 2.88 -11.97 12.04
N ARG A 224 3.43 -11.97 10.82
CA ARG A 224 4.01 -13.18 10.22
C ARG A 224 5.30 -13.63 10.89
N MET A 225 6.23 -12.73 11.20
CA MET A 225 7.48 -13.09 11.88
C MET A 225 7.23 -13.62 13.29
N VAL A 226 6.23 -13.05 13.98
CA VAL A 226 5.74 -13.58 15.25
C VAL A 226 5.22 -15.01 15.07
N ALA A 227 4.33 -15.25 14.11
CA ALA A 227 3.77 -16.57 13.86
C ALA A 227 4.83 -17.62 13.47
N LEU A 228 5.84 -17.24 12.68
CA LEU A 228 6.97 -18.12 12.35
C LEU A 228 7.83 -18.47 13.55
N THR A 229 8.05 -17.50 14.44
CA THR A 229 8.81 -17.71 15.67
C THR A 229 8.04 -18.60 16.64
N GLU A 230 6.71 -18.42 16.76
CA GLU A 230 5.83 -19.29 17.53
C GLU A 230 5.80 -20.71 16.97
N LEU A 231 5.73 -20.87 15.64
CA LEU A 231 5.80 -22.17 15.00
C LEU A 231 7.14 -22.88 15.28
N ALA A 232 8.25 -22.15 15.29
CA ALA A 232 9.57 -22.71 15.64
C ALA A 232 9.63 -23.16 17.12
N ILE A 233 8.98 -22.42 18.03
CA ILE A 233 8.86 -22.82 19.44
C ILE A 233 8.03 -24.11 19.57
N ASP A 234 6.89 -24.19 18.89
CA ASP A 234 6.03 -25.38 18.91
C ASP A 234 6.72 -26.61 18.31
N HIS A 235 7.46 -26.42 17.21
CA HIS A 235 8.25 -27.49 16.61
C HIS A 235 9.29 -28.04 17.58
N LYS A 236 9.95 -27.16 18.34
CA LYS A 236 10.93 -27.54 19.36
C LYS A 236 10.29 -28.22 20.55
N LYS A 237 9.12 -27.76 21.00
CA LYS A 237 8.36 -28.38 22.11
C LYS A 237 7.89 -29.80 21.78
N ASN A 238 7.59 -30.08 20.51
CA ASN A 238 7.15 -31.41 20.07
C ASN A 238 8.32 -32.37 19.75
N GLN A 239 9.57 -31.90 19.76
CA GLN A 239 10.79 -32.71 19.56
C GLN A 239 11.47 -33.12 20.89
N VAL A 240 11.05 -32.52 22.01
CA VAL A 240 11.50 -32.84 23.38
C VAL A 240 10.47 -33.75 24.02
#